data_AF-A0A847B451-F1
#
_entry.id   AF-A0A847B451-F1
#
_cell.length_a   1.000
_cell.length_b   1.000
_cell.length_c   1.000
_cell.angle_alpha   90.00
_cell.angle_beta   90.00
_cell.angle_gamma   90.00
#
_symmetry.space_group_name_H-M   'P 1'
#
loop_
_entity.id
_entity.type
_entity.pdbx_description
1 polymer ?
#
loop_
_entity_poly.entity_id
_entity_poly.type
_entity_poly.pdbx_seq_one_letter_code
_entity_poly.pdbx_strand_id
1 'polypeptide(L)'
;MSHSQVSDEQLILCYRQNSKEAYDILLKRKHHDVLPLLKKYANQCKPFGVEMNDLYAVYLESFHKAILRFVFEKITFQTYFLKVLNRDLAGFFRLVSNPNIPRNNCFSLDSEVGPDTTLTFHDVLADSSQKIDARSYVKVTSAYDLINGEPKNSREETIKRIIILKVAGYSISEIASLTNLKPASIRRRLSGFNDGELADQLKKCLM
;
A
#
# COMPACT_ATOMS: atom_id res chain seq x y z
N MET A 1 49.80 15.11 22.99
CA MET A 1 49.13 15.78 24.14
C MET A 1 47.99 14.89 24.58
N SER A 2 47.76 14.74 25.88
CA SER A 2 46.61 13.97 26.40
C SER A 2 45.31 14.58 25.85
N HIS A 3 44.64 13.88 24.92
CA HIS A 3 43.43 14.36 24.26
C HIS A 3 42.19 14.45 25.18
N SER A 4 42.34 14.24 26.50
CA SER A 4 41.25 14.33 27.47
C SER A 4 40.89 15.77 27.90
N GLN A 5 41.72 16.78 27.58
CA GLN A 5 41.51 18.18 28.02
C GLN A 5 41.10 19.15 26.90
N VAL A 6 40.98 18.68 25.65
CA VAL A 6 40.66 19.54 24.50
C VAL A 6 39.15 19.80 24.45
N SER A 7 38.74 21.08 24.27
CA SER A 7 37.32 21.44 24.20
C SER A 7 36.65 20.95 22.90
N ASP A 8 35.32 20.87 22.89
CA ASP A 8 34.58 20.43 21.71
C ASP A 8 34.81 21.39 20.52
N GLU A 9 34.85 22.69 20.77
CA GLU A 9 35.14 23.70 19.76
C GLU A 9 36.54 23.54 19.15
N GLN A 10 37.55 23.21 19.96
CA GLN A 10 38.89 22.94 19.48
C GLN A 10 38.92 21.66 18.62
N LEU A 11 38.22 20.60 19.03
CA LEU A 11 38.12 19.37 18.24
C LEU A 11 37.46 19.63 16.87
N ILE A 12 36.45 20.51 16.81
CA ILE A 12 35.82 20.91 15.53
C ILE A 12 36.82 21.64 14.64
N LEU A 13 37.62 22.56 15.19
CA LEU A 13 38.67 23.24 14.44
C LEU A 13 39.71 22.25 13.89
N CYS A 14 40.17 21.30 14.70
CA CYS A 14 41.09 20.25 14.28
C CYS A 14 40.49 19.37 13.18
N TYR A 15 39.20 19.01 13.29
CA TYR A 15 38.51 18.25 12.25
C TYR A 15 38.45 19.03 10.93
N ARG A 16 38.15 20.33 10.98
CA ARG A 16 38.17 21.20 9.79
C ARG A 16 39.56 21.33 9.16
N GLN A 17 40.61 21.08 9.91
CA GLN A 17 42.00 20.95 9.44
C GLN A 17 42.35 19.50 9.03
N ASN A 18 41.35 18.66 8.74
CA ASN A 18 41.48 17.27 8.31
C ASN A 18 42.00 16.26 9.35
N SER A 19 41.86 16.55 10.65
CA SER A 19 42.12 15.54 11.70
C SER A 19 40.93 14.58 11.87
N LYS A 20 41.10 13.33 11.40
CA LYS A 20 40.11 12.25 11.65
C LYS A 20 40.01 11.87 13.12
N GLU A 21 41.13 11.90 13.85
CA GLU A 21 41.16 11.57 15.27
C GLU A 21 40.30 12.54 16.09
N ALA A 22 40.31 13.83 15.75
CA ALA A 22 39.47 14.83 16.41
C ALA A 22 37.97 14.55 16.20
N TYR A 23 37.58 14.07 15.02
CA TYR A 23 36.22 13.65 14.73
C TYR A 23 35.79 12.47 15.60
N ASP A 24 36.61 11.42 15.66
CA ASP A 24 36.28 10.21 16.41
C ASP A 24 36.14 10.47 17.91
N ILE A 25 37.01 11.32 18.46
CA ILE A 25 36.94 11.74 19.86
C ILE A 25 35.63 12.50 20.12
N LEU A 26 35.32 13.49 19.27
CA LEU A 26 34.12 14.31 19.42
C LEU A 26 32.85 13.46 19.26
N LEU A 27 32.83 12.53 18.30
CA LEU A 27 31.73 11.62 18.04
C LEU A 27 31.46 10.72 19.25
N LYS A 28 32.50 10.14 19.85
CA LYS A 28 32.36 9.29 21.04
C LYS A 28 31.82 10.07 22.23
N ARG A 29 32.33 11.28 22.47
CA ARG A 29 31.84 12.16 23.55
C ARG A 29 30.37 12.50 23.36
N LYS A 30 30.01 13.00 22.16
CA LYS A 30 28.63 13.43 21.90
C LYS A 30 27.65 12.27 21.88
N HIS A 31 28.06 11.10 21.41
CA HIS A 31 27.24 9.90 21.48
C HIS A 31 26.87 9.57 22.94
N HIS A 32 27.84 9.62 23.85
CA HIS A 32 27.58 9.41 25.27
C HIS A 32 26.58 10.42 25.83
N ASP A 33 26.76 11.71 25.51
CA ASP A 33 25.87 12.79 25.96
C ASP A 33 24.41 12.62 25.49
N VAL A 34 24.21 12.16 24.25
CA VAL A 34 22.89 12.09 23.62
C VAL A 34 22.24 10.71 23.68
N LEU A 35 22.94 9.69 24.16
CA LEU A 35 22.41 8.33 24.27
C LEU A 35 21.07 8.25 25.02
N PRO A 36 20.85 8.97 26.16
CA PRO A 36 19.54 8.98 26.81
C PRO A 36 18.42 9.55 25.93
N LEU A 37 18.73 10.58 25.13
CA LEU A 37 17.79 11.18 24.18
C LEU A 37 17.42 10.18 23.07
N LEU A 38 18.41 9.50 22.50
CA LEU A 38 18.18 8.49 21.48
C LEU A 38 17.33 7.34 22.02
N LYS A 39 17.60 6.84 23.24
CA LYS A 39 16.77 5.83 23.91
C LYS A 39 15.33 6.29 24.12
N LYS A 40 15.12 7.55 24.48
CA LYS A 40 13.77 8.13 24.61
C LYS A 40 13.02 8.06 23.28
N TYR A 41 13.65 8.47 22.17
CA TYR A 41 13.04 8.37 20.85
C TYR A 41 12.84 6.91 20.40
N ALA A 42 13.76 6.00 20.73
CA ALA A 42 13.62 4.57 20.42
C ALA A 42 12.33 4.00 21.02
N ASN A 43 12.06 4.32 22.29
CA ASN A 43 10.82 3.89 22.94
C ASN A 43 9.57 4.50 22.30
N GLN A 44 9.64 5.76 21.86
CA GLN A 44 8.52 6.43 21.17
C GLN A 44 8.27 5.88 19.77
N CYS A 45 9.34 5.50 19.06
CA CYS A 45 9.26 4.99 17.70
C CYS A 45 9.05 3.47 17.63
N LYS A 46 9.22 2.73 18.73
CA LYS A 46 9.06 1.27 18.81
C LYS A 46 7.74 0.75 18.20
N PRO A 47 6.57 1.39 18.42
CA PRO A 47 5.31 0.95 17.80
C PRO A 47 5.27 1.06 16.28
N PHE A 48 6.24 1.75 15.66
CA PHE A 48 6.37 1.92 14.21
C PHE A 48 7.47 1.03 13.63
N GLY A 49 8.00 0.07 14.41
CA GLY A 49 9.04 -0.86 13.96
C GLY A 49 10.42 -0.24 13.77
N VAL A 50 10.68 0.91 14.39
CA VAL A 50 11.98 1.60 14.33
C VAL A 50 12.93 0.99 15.35
N GLU A 51 14.15 0.72 14.91
CA GLU A 51 15.23 0.21 15.75
C GLU A 51 16.19 1.32 16.21
N MET A 52 17.05 1.00 17.18
CA MET A 52 18.08 1.94 17.65
C MET A 52 19.07 2.32 16.54
N ASN A 53 19.35 1.41 15.60
CA ASN A 53 20.24 1.66 14.47
C ASN A 53 19.71 2.76 13.53
N ASP A 54 18.39 2.84 13.34
CA ASP A 54 17.77 3.90 12.53
C ASP A 54 18.00 5.28 13.17
N LEU A 55 17.81 5.36 14.49
CA LEU A 55 18.06 6.59 15.25
C LEU A 55 19.54 6.94 15.31
N TYR A 56 20.41 5.94 15.32
CA TYR A 56 21.86 6.15 15.25
C TYR A 56 22.26 6.76 13.90
N ALA A 57 21.64 6.34 12.79
CA ALA A 57 21.85 6.96 11.48
C ALA A 57 21.43 8.45 11.48
N VAL A 58 20.26 8.77 12.06
CA VAL A 58 19.81 10.17 12.22
C VAL A 58 20.79 10.96 13.08
N TYR A 59 21.32 10.37 14.15
CA TYR A 59 22.36 10.97 14.99
C TYR A 59 23.63 11.31 14.19
N LEU A 60 24.17 10.35 13.44
CA LEU A 60 25.39 10.55 12.65
C LEU A 60 25.22 11.66 11.61
N GLU A 61 24.10 11.67 10.90
CA GLU A 61 23.79 12.69 9.91
C GLU A 61 23.65 14.07 10.56
N SER A 62 22.92 14.17 11.67
CA SER A 62 22.73 15.41 12.45
C SER A 62 24.06 15.94 12.97
N PHE A 63 24.91 15.04 13.47
CA PHE A 63 26.23 15.37 14.01
C PHE A 63 27.15 15.92 12.93
N HIS A 64 27.22 15.26 11.78
CA HIS A 64 28.02 15.72 10.65
C HIS A 64 27.54 17.09 10.14
N LYS A 65 26.23 17.27 9.98
CA LYS A 65 25.62 18.56 9.61
C LYS A 65 25.97 19.66 10.62
N ALA A 66 25.91 19.35 11.92
CA ALA A 66 26.18 20.30 12.98
C ALA A 66 27.64 20.76 12.98
N ILE A 67 28.59 19.84 12.85
CA ILE A 67 30.02 20.16 12.79
C ILE A 67 30.34 21.10 11.63
N LEU A 68 29.80 20.81 10.44
CA LEU A 68 30.07 21.61 9.24
C LEU A 68 29.48 23.02 9.32
N ARG A 69 28.31 23.17 9.95
CA ARG A 69 27.57 24.45 9.96
C ARG A 69 27.73 25.27 11.23
N PHE A 70 28.43 24.74 12.25
CA PHE A 70 28.64 25.44 13.50
C PHE A 70 29.48 26.71 13.30
N VAL A 71 29.06 27.79 13.96
CA VAL A 71 29.76 29.08 13.97
C VAL A 71 30.19 29.35 15.41
N PHE A 72 31.51 29.39 15.61
CA PHE A 72 32.13 29.80 16.86
C PHE A 72 31.71 31.25 17.15
N GLU A 73 31.32 31.56 18.40
CA GLU A 73 30.84 32.86 18.93
C GLU A 73 29.37 32.89 19.34
N LYS A 74 28.46 32.16 18.67
CA LYS A 74 27.02 32.34 18.93
C LYS A 74 26.50 31.59 20.16
N ILE A 75 26.96 30.36 20.38
CA ILE A 75 26.55 29.43 21.47
C ILE A 75 27.59 28.30 21.55
N THR A 76 27.57 27.50 22.62
CA THR A 76 28.38 26.28 22.70
C THR A 76 27.95 25.27 21.66
N PHE A 77 28.90 24.43 21.19
CA PHE A 77 28.58 23.39 20.23
C PHE A 77 27.52 22.42 20.76
N GLN A 78 27.57 22.08 22.05
CA GLN A 78 26.59 21.19 22.68
C GLN A 78 25.16 21.71 22.52
N THR A 79 24.92 22.99 22.83
CA THR A 79 23.59 23.59 22.73
C THR A 79 23.11 23.65 21.28
N TYR A 80 24.00 24.00 20.34
CA TYR A 80 23.69 24.00 18.91
C TYR A 80 23.33 22.60 18.41
N PHE A 81 24.19 21.62 18.73
CA PHE A 81 24.04 20.24 18.29
C PHE A 81 22.74 19.63 18.80
N LEU A 82 22.42 19.79 20.09
CA LEU A 82 21.16 19.31 20.65
C LEU A 82 19.93 19.91 19.95
N LYS A 83 19.99 21.18 19.52
CA LYS A 83 18.90 21.81 18.77
C LYS A 83 18.75 21.17 17.37
N VAL A 84 19.85 20.94 16.68
CA VAL A 84 19.86 20.26 15.36
C VAL A 84 19.33 18.83 15.50
N LEU A 85 19.87 18.06 16.44
CA LEU A 85 19.50 16.67 16.67
C LEU A 85 18.02 16.52 17.05
N ASN A 86 17.50 17.35 17.96
CA ASN A 86 16.08 17.29 18.32
C ASN A 86 15.16 17.62 17.14
N ARG A 87 15.54 18.60 16.30
CA ARG A 87 14.77 18.92 15.09
C ARG A 87 14.72 17.73 14.14
N ASP A 88 15.87 17.09 13.92
CA ASP A 88 16.01 15.99 12.95
C ASP A 88 15.32 14.73 13.47
N LEU A 89 15.46 14.40 14.76
CA LEU A 89 14.71 13.32 15.42
C LEU A 89 13.19 13.54 15.39
N ALA A 90 12.72 14.77 15.65
CA ALA A 90 11.30 15.10 15.55
C ALA A 90 10.78 15.06 14.10
N GLY A 91 11.63 15.36 13.12
CA GLY A 91 11.33 15.17 11.70
C GLY A 91 11.18 13.69 11.36
N PHE A 92 12.14 12.87 11.82
CA PHE A 92 12.11 11.43 11.64
C PHE A 92 10.89 10.79 12.32
N PHE A 93 10.57 11.17 13.56
CA PHE A 93 9.37 10.70 14.25
C PHE A 93 8.10 10.99 13.45
N ARG A 94 7.96 12.20 12.88
CA ARG A 94 6.81 12.57 12.05
C ARG A 94 6.73 11.76 10.76
N LEU A 95 7.87 11.38 10.19
CA LEU A 95 7.93 10.50 9.03
C LEU A 95 7.38 9.12 9.41
N VAL A 96 7.96 8.47 10.43
CA VAL A 96 7.60 7.08 10.78
C VAL A 96 6.23 6.94 11.42
N SER A 97 5.72 7.98 12.08
CA SER A 97 4.38 7.98 12.69
C SER A 97 3.26 8.33 11.70
N ASN A 98 3.59 8.66 10.44
CA ASN A 98 2.60 9.04 9.44
C ASN A 98 1.66 7.86 9.12
N PRO A 99 0.33 8.00 9.32
CA PRO A 99 -0.62 6.93 9.09
C PRO A 99 -0.74 6.51 7.61
N ASN A 100 -0.35 7.37 6.67
CA ASN A 100 -0.44 7.12 5.23
C ASN A 100 0.79 6.37 4.68
N ILE A 101 1.81 6.14 5.51
CA ILE A 101 2.99 5.35 5.11
C ILE A 101 2.70 3.88 5.49
N PRO A 102 3.03 2.92 4.61
CA PRO A 102 2.94 1.50 4.93
C PRO A 102 3.64 1.22 6.25
N ARG A 103 2.88 0.79 7.26
CA ARG A 103 3.42 0.54 8.61
C ARG A 103 4.11 -0.81 8.62
N ASN A 104 5.16 -0.95 9.41
CA ASN A 104 5.76 -2.25 9.73
C ASN A 104 4.89 -3.11 10.67
N ASN A 105 3.60 -2.76 10.83
CA ASN A 105 2.59 -3.54 11.55
C ASN A 105 1.87 -4.53 10.62
N CYS A 106 2.36 -4.68 9.39
CA CYS A 106 1.91 -5.75 8.51
C CYS A 106 2.32 -7.10 9.11
N PHE A 107 1.39 -8.05 9.12
CA PHE A 107 1.73 -9.43 9.42
C PHE A 107 2.50 -10.01 8.23
N SER A 108 3.54 -10.78 8.51
CA SER A 108 4.20 -11.53 7.45
C SER A 108 3.22 -12.58 6.92
N LEU A 109 3.17 -12.72 5.60
CA LEU A 109 2.40 -13.80 4.98
C LEU A 109 2.96 -15.18 5.32
N ASP A 110 4.26 -15.24 5.67
CA ASP A 110 4.93 -16.46 6.10
C ASP A 110 4.71 -16.78 7.59
N SER A 111 4.02 -15.90 8.34
CA SER A 111 3.68 -16.19 9.73
C SER A 111 2.61 -17.27 9.82
N GLU A 112 2.78 -18.19 10.78
CA GLU A 112 1.79 -19.23 11.08
C GLU A 112 0.47 -18.61 11.55
N VAL A 113 -0.65 -19.18 11.10
CA VAL A 113 -2.00 -18.68 11.42
C VAL A 113 -2.43 -19.08 12.83
N GLY A 114 -1.84 -20.15 13.38
CA GLY A 114 -2.11 -20.61 14.72
C GLY A 114 -1.01 -21.53 15.27
N PRO A 115 -1.00 -21.76 16.60
CA PRO A 115 0.08 -22.45 17.30
C PRO A 115 0.24 -23.93 16.96
N ASP A 116 -0.78 -24.56 16.36
CA ASP A 116 -0.81 -25.99 16.03
C ASP A 116 -0.95 -26.26 14.53
N THR A 117 -0.59 -25.28 13.69
CA THR A 117 -0.75 -25.39 12.23
C THR A 117 0.57 -25.13 11.53
N THR A 118 0.91 -25.93 10.51
CA THR A 118 2.00 -25.60 9.57
C THR A 118 1.56 -24.63 8.47
N LEU A 119 0.34 -24.08 8.57
CA LEU A 119 -0.24 -23.20 7.57
C LEU A 119 0.16 -21.76 7.87
N THR A 120 0.59 -21.08 6.82
CA THR A 120 0.95 -19.66 6.85
C THR A 120 -0.23 -18.80 6.41
N PHE A 121 -0.18 -17.49 6.69
CA PHE A 121 -1.21 -16.56 6.18
C PHE A 121 -1.30 -16.58 4.64
N HIS A 122 -0.19 -16.84 3.94
CA HIS A 122 -0.19 -17.03 2.48
C HIS A 122 -1.12 -18.19 2.05
N ASP A 123 -1.16 -19.28 2.81
CA ASP A 123 -1.92 -20.48 2.45
C ASP A 123 -3.43 -20.32 2.64
N VAL A 124 -3.85 -19.38 3.50
CA VAL A 124 -5.26 -19.21 3.91
C VAL A 124 -5.93 -18.01 3.22
N LEU A 125 -5.15 -17.04 2.75
CA LEU A 125 -5.68 -15.89 2.03
C LEU A 125 -6.14 -16.29 0.62
N ALA A 126 -7.45 -16.25 0.41
CA ALA A 126 -8.04 -16.55 -0.90
C ALA A 126 -7.73 -15.46 -1.92
N ASP A 127 -7.35 -15.88 -3.13
CA ASP A 127 -7.20 -14.99 -4.27
C ASP A 127 -8.57 -14.52 -4.77
N SER A 128 -8.97 -13.32 -4.34
CA SER A 128 -10.21 -12.68 -4.79
C SER A 128 -10.12 -12.08 -6.20
N SER A 129 -8.95 -12.13 -6.87
CA SER A 129 -8.81 -11.69 -8.26
C SER A 129 -9.47 -12.66 -9.25
N GLN A 130 -9.71 -13.91 -8.85
CA GLN A 130 -10.53 -14.86 -9.60
C GLN A 130 -12.00 -14.41 -9.56
N LYS A 131 -12.40 -13.64 -10.56
CA LYS A 131 -13.76 -13.09 -10.69
C LYS A 131 -14.86 -14.14 -10.85
N ILE A 132 -14.52 -15.40 -11.12
CA ILE A 132 -15.49 -16.45 -11.48
C ILE A 132 -15.10 -17.75 -10.76
N ASP A 133 -15.94 -18.21 -9.83
CA ASP A 133 -15.87 -19.56 -9.27
C ASP A 133 -16.01 -20.59 -10.40
N ALA A 134 -15.20 -21.66 -10.39
CA ALA A 134 -15.31 -22.75 -11.36
C ALA A 134 -16.74 -23.33 -11.44
N ARG A 135 -17.51 -23.29 -10.34
CA ARG A 135 -18.94 -23.66 -10.33
C ARG A 135 -19.80 -22.65 -11.10
N SER A 136 -19.48 -21.37 -11.02
CA SER A 136 -20.10 -20.31 -11.83
C SER A 136 -19.73 -20.43 -13.31
N TYR A 137 -18.54 -20.94 -13.65
CA TYR A 137 -18.16 -21.15 -15.05
C TYR A 137 -19.09 -22.15 -15.76
N VAL A 138 -19.40 -23.30 -15.14
CA VAL A 138 -20.33 -24.31 -15.70
C VAL A 138 -21.75 -23.75 -15.91
N LYS A 139 -22.18 -22.89 -14.98
CA LYS A 139 -23.46 -22.17 -15.04
C LYS A 139 -23.49 -21.17 -16.21
N VAL A 140 -22.41 -20.43 -16.39
CA VAL A 140 -22.25 -19.47 -17.48
C VAL A 140 -22.18 -20.17 -18.84
N THR A 141 -21.48 -21.30 -18.96
CA THR A 141 -21.46 -22.09 -20.20
C THR A 141 -22.83 -22.66 -20.54
N SER A 142 -23.57 -23.19 -19.56
CA SER A 142 -24.94 -23.69 -19.77
C SER A 142 -25.89 -22.58 -20.25
N ALA A 143 -25.76 -21.38 -19.68
CA ALA A 143 -26.52 -20.21 -20.12
C ALA A 143 -26.13 -19.76 -21.54
N TYR A 144 -24.84 -19.85 -21.88
CA TYR A 144 -24.32 -19.55 -23.21
C TYR A 144 -24.86 -20.53 -24.26
N ASP A 145 -24.92 -21.83 -23.94
CA ASP A 145 -25.45 -22.86 -24.83
C ASP A 145 -26.95 -22.69 -25.08
N LEU A 146 -27.73 -22.27 -24.07
CA LEU A 146 -29.16 -21.95 -24.24
C LEU A 146 -29.39 -20.75 -25.16
N ILE A 147 -28.52 -19.74 -25.09
CA ILE A 147 -28.59 -18.56 -25.95
C ILE A 147 -28.17 -18.90 -27.38
N ASN A 148 -27.16 -19.77 -27.56
CA ASN A 148 -26.63 -20.15 -28.87
C ASN A 148 -27.30 -21.36 -29.53
N GLY A 149 -28.16 -22.09 -28.82
CA GLY A 149 -28.90 -23.22 -29.37
C GLY A 149 -29.88 -22.79 -30.48
N GLU A 150 -30.23 -23.73 -31.37
CA GLU A 150 -31.13 -23.48 -32.48
C GLU A 150 -32.50 -22.95 -32.00
N PRO A 151 -33.04 -21.88 -32.62
CA PRO A 151 -34.33 -21.34 -32.26
C PRO A 151 -35.45 -22.32 -32.69
N LYS A 152 -36.41 -22.60 -31.80
CA LYS A 152 -37.54 -23.49 -32.14
C LYS A 152 -38.57 -22.81 -33.04
N ASN A 153 -38.57 -21.48 -33.08
CA ASN A 153 -39.41 -20.67 -33.97
C ASN A 153 -38.84 -19.26 -34.21
N SER A 154 -39.36 -18.57 -35.21
CA SER A 154 -38.92 -17.21 -35.60
C SER A 154 -39.12 -16.15 -34.52
N ARG A 155 -40.10 -16.34 -33.62
CA ARG A 155 -40.33 -15.46 -32.48
C ARG A 155 -39.18 -15.58 -31.47
N GLU A 156 -38.76 -16.80 -31.15
CA GLU A 156 -37.66 -17.11 -30.25
C GLU A 156 -36.33 -16.59 -30.83
N GLU A 157 -36.09 -16.80 -32.13
CA GLU A 157 -34.92 -16.28 -32.84
C GLU A 157 -34.81 -14.75 -32.71
N THR A 158 -35.92 -14.05 -32.92
CA THR A 158 -35.94 -12.59 -32.82
C THR A 158 -35.68 -12.12 -31.39
N ILE A 159 -36.20 -12.84 -30.38
CA ILE A 159 -35.98 -12.52 -28.96
C ILE A 159 -34.52 -12.76 -28.58
N LYS A 160 -33.94 -13.91 -28.95
CA LYS A 160 -32.51 -14.23 -28.73
C LYS A 160 -31.61 -13.15 -29.32
N ARG A 161 -31.88 -12.74 -30.56
CA ARG A 161 -31.12 -11.68 -31.25
C ARG A 161 -31.20 -10.32 -30.54
N ILE A 162 -32.38 -9.94 -30.04
CA ILE A 162 -32.54 -8.71 -29.24
C ILE A 162 -31.73 -8.78 -27.95
N ILE A 163 -31.73 -9.92 -27.26
CA ILE A 163 -31.00 -10.11 -25.99
C ILE A 163 -29.49 -10.03 -26.22
N ILE A 164 -28.96 -10.73 -27.22
CA ILE A 164 -27.53 -10.71 -27.56
C ILE A 164 -27.07 -9.28 -27.83
N LEU A 165 -27.80 -8.54 -28.68
CA LEU A 165 -27.47 -7.15 -28.98
C LEU A 165 -27.57 -6.25 -27.73
N LYS A 166 -28.54 -6.50 -26.86
CA LYS A 166 -28.69 -5.73 -25.63
C LYS A 166 -27.54 -5.98 -24.63
N VAL A 167 -27.10 -7.23 -24.50
CA VAL A 167 -25.96 -7.63 -23.67
C VAL A 167 -24.66 -7.08 -24.23
N ALA A 168 -24.52 -7.03 -25.56
CA ALA A 168 -23.37 -6.41 -26.24
C ALA A 168 -23.34 -4.87 -26.13
N GLY A 169 -24.29 -4.25 -25.42
CA GLY A 169 -24.29 -2.83 -25.11
C GLY A 169 -25.03 -1.92 -26.09
N TYR A 170 -25.70 -2.48 -27.11
CA TYR A 170 -26.43 -1.67 -28.08
C TYR A 170 -27.66 -0.99 -27.44
N SER A 171 -27.90 0.26 -27.85
CA SER A 171 -29.07 1.04 -27.48
C SER A 171 -30.34 0.48 -28.15
N ILE A 172 -31.52 0.78 -27.58
CA ILE A 172 -32.80 0.31 -28.13
C ILE A 172 -33.03 0.83 -29.55
N SER A 173 -32.54 2.04 -29.85
CA SER A 173 -32.56 2.65 -31.18
C SER A 173 -31.70 1.88 -32.18
N GLU A 174 -30.49 1.47 -31.79
CA GLU A 174 -29.61 0.69 -32.68
C GLU A 174 -30.16 -0.72 -32.92
N ILE A 175 -30.69 -1.36 -31.88
CA ILE A 175 -31.34 -2.66 -32.00
C ILE A 175 -32.56 -2.57 -32.95
N ALA A 176 -33.35 -1.50 -32.86
CA ALA A 176 -34.49 -1.25 -33.75
C ALA A 176 -34.06 -1.22 -35.22
N SER A 177 -32.98 -0.49 -35.51
CA SER A 177 -32.40 -0.41 -36.85
C SER A 177 -31.86 -1.76 -37.34
N LEU A 178 -31.19 -2.53 -36.48
CA LEU A 178 -30.60 -3.83 -36.84
C LEU A 178 -31.62 -4.97 -36.99
N THR A 179 -32.78 -4.85 -36.35
CA THR A 179 -33.82 -5.90 -36.35
C THR A 179 -35.06 -5.54 -37.16
N ASN A 180 -35.10 -4.35 -37.78
CA ASN A 180 -36.27 -3.80 -38.47
C ASN A 180 -37.54 -3.80 -37.61
N LEU A 181 -37.38 -3.57 -36.30
CA LEU A 181 -38.49 -3.49 -35.34
C LEU A 181 -38.62 -2.09 -34.78
N LYS A 182 -39.86 -1.69 -34.44
CA LYS A 182 -40.08 -0.42 -33.74
C LYS A 182 -39.46 -0.46 -32.33
N PRO A 183 -38.85 0.64 -31.84
CA PRO A 183 -38.31 0.71 -30.48
C PRO A 183 -39.28 0.29 -29.36
N ALA A 184 -40.57 0.60 -29.53
CA ALA A 184 -41.63 0.17 -28.60
C ALA A 184 -41.83 -1.35 -28.58
N SER A 185 -41.68 -2.02 -29.72
CA SER A 185 -41.76 -3.48 -29.82
C SER A 185 -40.58 -4.16 -29.12
N ILE A 186 -39.37 -3.59 -29.22
CA ILE A 186 -38.18 -4.09 -28.51
C ILE A 186 -38.36 -3.97 -27.00
N ARG A 187 -38.82 -2.80 -26.51
CA ARG A 187 -39.12 -2.60 -25.09
C ARG A 187 -40.12 -3.62 -24.55
N ARG A 188 -41.21 -3.86 -25.28
CA ARG A 188 -42.23 -4.85 -24.91
C ARG A 188 -41.68 -6.28 -24.87
N ARG A 189 -40.80 -6.63 -25.82
CA ARG A 189 -40.19 -7.98 -25.88
C ARG A 189 -39.13 -8.18 -24.81
N LEU A 190 -38.38 -7.14 -24.45
CA LEU A 190 -37.45 -7.16 -23.31
C LEU A 190 -38.19 -7.23 -21.97
N SER A 191 -39.31 -6.51 -21.81
CA SER A 191 -40.11 -6.58 -20.58
C SER A 191 -40.78 -7.94 -20.43
N GLY A 192 -41.36 -8.48 -21.52
CA GLY A 192 -41.99 -9.80 -21.51
C GLY A 192 -41.01 -10.97 -21.49
N PHE A 193 -39.71 -10.73 -21.73
CA PHE A 193 -38.69 -11.76 -21.57
C PHE A 193 -38.57 -12.18 -20.10
N ASN A 194 -38.63 -11.24 -19.15
CA ASN A 194 -38.50 -11.53 -17.72
C ASN A 194 -39.55 -12.52 -17.18
N ASP A 195 -40.67 -12.67 -17.88
CA ASP A 195 -41.81 -13.52 -17.54
C ASP A 195 -41.94 -14.76 -18.48
N GLY A 196 -40.93 -15.01 -19.33
CA GLY A 196 -40.94 -16.08 -20.33
C GLY A 196 -40.10 -17.31 -19.96
N GLU A 197 -40.45 -18.46 -20.52
CA GLU A 197 -39.80 -19.77 -20.27
C GLU A 197 -38.27 -19.76 -20.45
N LEU A 198 -37.76 -19.03 -21.45
CA LEU A 198 -36.33 -18.87 -21.71
C LEU A 198 -35.62 -18.08 -20.59
N ALA A 199 -36.27 -17.07 -20.01
CA ALA A 199 -35.70 -16.33 -18.88
C ALA A 199 -35.71 -17.17 -17.60
N ASP A 200 -36.73 -18.00 -17.39
CA ASP A 200 -36.76 -18.91 -16.25
C ASP A 200 -35.70 -20.02 -16.36
N GLN A 201 -35.45 -20.53 -17.56
CA GLN A 201 -34.33 -21.44 -17.83
C GLN A 201 -32.98 -20.77 -17.58
N LEU A 202 -32.78 -19.53 -18.05
CA LEU A 202 -31.54 -18.78 -17.80
C LEU A 202 -31.35 -18.41 -16.33
N LYS A 203 -32.42 -18.03 -15.61
CA LYS A 203 -32.38 -17.80 -14.15
C LYS A 203 -31.98 -19.08 -13.41
N LYS A 204 -32.53 -20.24 -13.78
CA LYS A 204 -32.15 -21.55 -13.21
C LYS A 204 -30.71 -21.94 -13.50
N CYS A 205 -30.16 -21.55 -14.65
CA CYS A 205 -28.75 -21.79 -14.97
C CYS A 205 -27.80 -20.88 -14.20
N LEU A 206 -28.20 -19.63 -13.90
CA LEU A 206 -27.33 -18.62 -13.31
C LEU A 206 -27.46 -18.47 -11.78
N MET A 207 -28.52 -19.01 -11.16
CA MET A 207 -28.67 -19.16 -9.70
C MET A 207 -27.94 -20.40 -9.19
#